data_AF-A0A4Q3US86-F1
#
_entry.id   AF-A0A4Q3US86-F1
#
_cell.length_a   1.000
_cell.length_b   1.000
_cell.length_c   1.000
_cell.angle_alpha   90.00
_cell.angle_beta   90.00
_cell.angle_gamma   90.00
#
_symmetry.space_group_name_H-M   'P 1'
#
loop_
_entity.id
_entity.type
_entity.pdbx_description
1 polymer ?
#
loop_
_entity_poly.entity_id
_entity_poly.type
_entity_poly.pdbx_seq_one_letter_code
_entity_poly.pdbx_strand_id
1 'polypeptide(L)'
;MTISGALPDPAASFGRELSEFLRRSGIICGEVQTLGEAIRKGKVPSIENSRQLAELRSPPLDSMNYWFMNKSINLYGEAFIKIIALQQNKEASTTNGIDIVREFWKEKEIAPGELKIGDGSGLSPTNRVTSNGLVKVMEYAQTRPWFNSFYAGIPTMNNMKLKSGFMQGVRSYTGIITSGSGKKFLVAFVINNFHGSPAAVRQKMWKVLDELL
;
A
#
# COMPACT_ATOMS: atom_id res chain seq x y z
N MET A 1 -5.65 -5.60 -16.23
CA MET A 1 -5.39 -5.59 -14.77
C MET A 1 -4.92 -6.98 -14.43
N THR A 2 -3.66 -7.16 -14.02
CA THR A 2 -3.15 -8.43 -13.51
C THR A 2 -3.58 -8.58 -12.06
N ILE A 3 -4.69 -9.28 -11.83
CA ILE A 3 -5.00 -9.81 -10.51
C ILE A 3 -4.14 -11.06 -10.34
N SER A 4 -2.92 -10.88 -9.82
CA SER A 4 -2.10 -12.02 -9.39
C SER A 4 -2.86 -12.76 -8.29
N GLY A 5 -3.11 -14.05 -8.48
CA GLY A 5 -3.88 -14.86 -7.53
C GLY A 5 -3.22 -14.87 -6.15
N ALA A 6 -4.00 -14.64 -5.10
CA ALA A 6 -3.55 -14.84 -3.74
C ALA A 6 -3.42 -16.35 -3.45
N LEU A 7 -2.34 -16.75 -2.78
CA LEU A 7 -2.22 -18.10 -2.23
C LEU A 7 -3.30 -18.28 -1.14
N PRO A 8 -4.11 -19.37 -1.16
CA PRO A 8 -5.24 -19.52 -0.22
C PRO A 8 -4.84 -19.55 1.27
N ASP A 9 -3.68 -20.11 1.60
CA ASP A 9 -3.04 -19.97 2.91
C ASP A 9 -1.52 -19.73 2.69
N PRO A 10 -1.06 -18.47 2.67
CA PRO A 10 0.34 -18.13 2.41
C PRO A 10 1.29 -18.65 3.49
N ALA A 11 0.82 -18.76 4.75
CA ALA A 11 1.63 -19.26 5.86
C ALA A 11 1.86 -20.78 5.73
N ALA A 12 0.82 -21.52 5.34
CA ALA A 12 0.93 -22.96 5.09
C ALA A 12 1.76 -23.25 3.82
N SER A 13 1.69 -22.42 2.78
CA SER A 13 2.60 -22.54 1.62
C SER A 13 4.05 -22.32 2.01
N PHE A 14 4.38 -21.20 2.67
CA PHE A 14 5.73 -20.93 3.16
C PHE A 14 6.27 -22.05 4.05
N GLY A 15 5.46 -22.57 4.98
CA GLY A 15 5.85 -23.68 5.85
C GLY A 15 6.15 -24.98 5.08
N ARG A 16 5.38 -25.30 4.03
CA ARG A 16 5.65 -26.45 3.14
C ARG A 16 6.92 -26.26 2.34
N GLU A 17 7.08 -25.11 1.68
CA GLU A 17 8.26 -24.78 0.86
C GLU A 17 9.55 -24.82 1.71
N LEU A 18 9.50 -24.32 2.95
CA LEU A 18 10.61 -24.41 3.90
C LEU A 18 10.88 -25.86 4.34
N SER A 19 9.84 -26.66 4.62
CA SER A 19 10.01 -28.08 4.97
C SER A 19 10.62 -28.87 3.81
N GLU A 20 10.21 -28.62 2.57
CA GLU A 20 10.82 -29.22 1.39
C GLU A 20 12.29 -28.81 1.20
N PHE A 21 12.61 -27.53 1.37
CA PHE A 21 13.99 -27.03 1.30
C PHE A 21 14.88 -27.74 2.32
N LEU A 22 14.46 -27.79 3.59
CA LEU A 22 15.19 -28.44 4.68
C LEU A 22 15.39 -29.95 4.43
N ARG A 23 14.34 -30.65 3.95
CA ARG A 23 14.43 -32.08 3.56
C ARG A 23 15.43 -32.31 2.42
N ARG A 24 15.47 -31.43 1.41
CA ARG A 24 16.46 -31.47 0.31
C ARG A 24 17.88 -31.18 0.81
N SER A 25 18.04 -30.43 1.91
CA SER A 25 19.30 -30.24 2.63
C SER A 25 19.65 -31.38 3.61
N GLY A 26 18.93 -32.50 3.59
CA GLY A 26 19.18 -33.67 4.47
C GLY A 26 18.64 -33.54 5.90
N ILE A 27 17.88 -32.49 6.21
CA ILE A 27 17.32 -32.27 7.55
C ILE A 27 15.98 -33.00 7.66
N ILE A 28 15.84 -33.85 8.69
CA ILE A 28 14.59 -34.53 9.00
C ILE A 28 13.61 -33.52 9.59
N CYS A 29 12.47 -33.31 8.92
CA CYS A 29 11.39 -32.45 9.41
C CYS A 29 10.16 -33.27 9.83
N GLY A 30 9.46 -32.80 10.87
CA GLY A 30 8.13 -33.28 11.24
C GLY A 30 7.03 -32.69 10.34
N GLU A 31 5.80 -32.69 10.85
CA GLU A 31 4.67 -31.98 10.23
C GLU A 31 4.85 -30.46 10.29
N VAL A 32 4.32 -29.76 9.27
CA VAL A 32 4.23 -28.30 9.25
C VAL A 32 2.93 -27.88 9.93
N GLN A 33 3.02 -27.05 10.98
CA GLN A 33 1.86 -26.47 11.65
C GLN A 33 2.00 -24.95 11.69
N THR A 34 0.94 -24.23 11.32
CA THR A 34 0.92 -22.75 11.37
C THR A 34 0.20 -22.26 12.62
N LEU A 35 0.66 -21.14 13.20
CA LEU A 35 -0.01 -20.55 14.38
C LEU A 35 -1.49 -20.22 14.11
N GLY A 36 -1.81 -19.71 12.90
CA GLY A 36 -3.18 -19.41 12.51
C GLY A 36 -4.09 -20.65 12.43
N GLU A 37 -3.56 -21.79 11.97
CA GLU A 37 -4.29 -23.06 11.99
C GLU A 37 -4.44 -23.62 13.41
N ALA A 38 -3.37 -23.53 14.21
CA ALA A 38 -3.35 -24.01 15.58
C ALA A 38 -4.38 -23.26 16.46
N ILE A 39 -4.44 -21.93 16.33
CA ILE A 39 -5.48 -21.07 16.94
C ILE A 39 -6.88 -21.50 16.48
N ARG A 40 -7.12 -21.69 15.18
CA ARG A 40 -8.42 -22.18 14.65
C ARG A 40 -8.84 -23.54 15.22
N LYS A 41 -7.88 -24.38 15.62
CA LYS A 41 -8.10 -25.70 16.25
C LYS A 41 -8.16 -25.64 17.79
N GLY A 42 -8.16 -24.45 18.39
CA GLY A 42 -8.18 -24.27 19.85
C GLY A 42 -6.90 -24.71 20.56
N LYS A 43 -5.78 -24.84 19.82
CA LYS A 43 -4.49 -25.32 20.32
C LYS A 43 -3.43 -24.26 20.06
N VAL A 44 -3.11 -23.42 21.03
CA VAL A 44 -1.94 -22.53 20.94
C VAL A 44 -0.71 -23.32 21.39
N PRO A 45 0.32 -23.53 20.56
CA PRO A 45 1.55 -24.18 21.00
C PRO A 45 2.30 -23.27 21.98
N SER A 46 2.72 -23.79 23.13
CA SER A 46 3.66 -23.04 23.98
C SER A 46 5.01 -22.91 23.28
N ILE A 47 5.55 -21.69 23.30
CA ILE A 47 6.88 -21.35 22.78
C ILE A 47 7.90 -21.12 23.91
N GLU A 48 7.52 -21.36 25.18
CA GLU A 48 8.33 -21.06 26.38
C GLU A 48 9.67 -21.80 26.39
N ASN A 49 9.71 -23.01 25.83
CA ASN A 49 10.92 -23.83 25.68
C ASN A 49 11.50 -23.80 24.25
N SER A 50 11.08 -22.85 23.41
CA SER A 50 11.61 -22.72 22.04
C SER A 50 12.94 -21.94 22.02
N ARG A 51 13.88 -22.40 21.19
CA ARG A 51 15.13 -21.69 20.92
C ARG A 51 15.05 -21.03 19.55
N GLN A 52 15.29 -19.72 19.48
CA GLN A 52 15.44 -19.01 18.21
C GLN A 52 16.66 -19.57 17.46
N LEU A 53 16.44 -20.11 16.26
CA LEU A 53 17.50 -20.69 15.42
C LEU A 53 18.05 -19.69 14.39
N ALA A 54 17.21 -18.77 13.92
CA ALA A 54 17.54 -17.76 12.93
C ALA A 54 16.60 -16.55 13.07
N GLU A 55 16.95 -15.44 12.42
CA GLU A 55 16.07 -14.28 12.26
C GLU A 55 16.23 -13.74 10.83
N LEU A 56 15.11 -13.39 10.18
CA LEU A 56 15.12 -12.72 8.88
C LEU A 56 14.44 -11.35 9.04
N ARG A 57 15.24 -10.29 8.98
CA ARG A 57 14.72 -8.91 8.99
C ARG A 57 14.33 -8.50 7.57
N SER A 58 13.23 -7.77 7.46
CA SER A 58 12.82 -7.16 6.19
C SER A 58 13.78 -6.03 5.79
N PRO A 59 13.76 -5.59 4.52
CA PRO A 59 14.26 -4.27 4.15
C PRO A 59 13.60 -3.17 4.99
N PRO A 60 14.25 -1.99 5.13
CA PRO A 60 13.67 -0.86 5.84
C PRO A 60 12.38 -0.33 5.17
N LEU A 61 11.59 0.42 5.93
CA LEU A 61 10.24 0.84 5.53
C LEU A 61 10.24 1.73 4.27
N ASP A 62 11.28 2.53 4.04
CA ASP A 62 11.43 3.33 2.83
C ASP A 62 11.60 2.46 1.57
N SER A 63 12.38 1.39 1.67
CA SER A 63 12.61 0.42 0.61
C SER A 63 11.33 -0.38 0.31
N MET A 64 10.56 -0.76 1.33
CA MET A 64 9.25 -1.38 1.13
C MET A 64 8.24 -0.38 0.54
N ASN A 65 8.23 0.87 1.02
CA ASN A 65 7.37 1.94 0.50
C ASN A 65 7.70 2.31 -0.97
N TYR A 66 8.97 2.23 -1.38
CA TYR A 66 9.36 2.38 -2.78
C TYR A 66 8.61 1.37 -3.66
N TRP A 67 8.59 0.08 -3.29
CA TRP A 67 7.88 -0.94 -4.05
C TRP A 67 6.35 -0.77 -3.99
N PHE A 68 5.80 -0.40 -2.83
CA PHE A 68 4.37 -0.07 -2.68
C PHE A 68 3.96 1.07 -3.64
N MET A 69 4.67 2.21 -3.60
CA MET A 69 4.35 3.37 -4.42
C MET A 69 4.66 3.16 -5.91
N ASN A 70 5.81 2.56 -6.24
CA ASN A 70 6.28 2.45 -7.62
C ASN A 70 5.55 1.36 -8.42
N LYS A 71 5.26 0.21 -7.80
CA LYS A 71 4.59 -0.94 -8.45
C LYS A 71 3.13 -1.13 -8.02
N SER A 72 2.63 -0.33 -7.08
CA SER A 72 1.24 -0.42 -6.57
C SER A 72 0.91 -1.79 -5.96
N ILE A 73 1.81 -2.31 -5.12
CA ILE A 73 1.67 -3.64 -4.50
C ILE A 73 0.60 -3.58 -3.40
N ASN A 74 -0.64 -3.95 -3.74
CA ASN A 74 -1.81 -3.86 -2.86
C ASN A 74 -1.61 -4.56 -1.50
N LEU A 75 -0.89 -5.69 -1.49
CA LEU A 75 -0.55 -6.44 -0.26
C LEU A 75 0.27 -5.62 0.74
N TYR A 76 1.14 -4.71 0.26
CA TYR A 76 1.93 -3.84 1.15
C TYR A 76 1.04 -2.79 1.81
N GLY A 77 0.03 -2.27 1.11
CA GLY A 77 -0.97 -1.35 1.70
C GLY A 77 -1.73 -1.98 2.86
N GLU A 78 -2.24 -3.21 2.66
CA GLU A 78 -2.90 -3.97 3.74
C GLU A 78 -1.96 -4.31 4.89
N ALA A 79 -0.70 -4.66 4.60
CA ALA A 79 0.30 -4.93 5.64
C ALA A 79 0.62 -3.66 6.45
N PHE A 80 0.84 -2.52 5.79
CA PHE A 80 1.18 -1.26 6.45
C PHE A 80 0.06 -0.78 7.38
N ILE A 81 -1.22 -0.85 6.96
CA ILE A 81 -2.35 -0.51 7.82
C ILE A 81 -2.39 -1.41 9.08
N LYS A 82 -2.18 -2.72 8.94
CA LYS A 82 -2.18 -3.66 10.08
C LYS A 82 -0.98 -3.45 11.01
N ILE A 83 0.19 -3.10 10.46
CA ILE A 83 1.37 -2.74 11.25
C ILE A 83 1.17 -1.40 11.98
N ILE A 84 0.48 -0.42 11.39
CA ILE A 84 0.11 0.83 12.08
C ILE A 84 -0.77 0.53 13.31
N ALA A 85 -1.74 -0.39 13.20
CA ALA A 85 -2.52 -0.84 14.34
C ALA A 85 -1.66 -1.51 15.44
N LEU A 86 -0.77 -2.42 15.05
CA LEU A 86 0.13 -3.13 15.97
C LEU A 86 1.10 -2.18 16.69
N GLN A 87 1.66 -1.19 15.99
CA GLN A 87 2.53 -0.15 16.55
C GLN A 87 1.80 0.84 17.48
N GLN A 88 0.46 0.80 17.51
CA GLN A 88 -0.38 1.55 18.45
C GLN A 88 -0.98 0.64 19.55
N ASN A 89 -0.38 -0.55 19.77
CA ASN A 89 -0.82 -1.57 20.73
C ASN A 89 -2.27 -2.05 20.52
N LYS A 90 -2.78 -1.98 19.29
CA LYS A 90 -4.08 -2.54 18.91
C LYS A 90 -3.88 -3.88 18.18
N GLU A 91 -4.95 -4.68 18.12
CA GLU A 91 -5.00 -5.85 17.24
C GLU A 91 -4.70 -5.43 15.78
N ALA A 92 -3.86 -6.22 15.09
CA ALA A 92 -3.35 -5.96 13.75
C ALA A 92 -4.41 -6.16 12.63
N SER A 93 -5.53 -5.46 12.73
CA SER A 93 -6.66 -5.51 11.80
C SER A 93 -6.70 -4.32 10.84
N THR A 94 -7.28 -4.50 9.65
CA THR A 94 -7.43 -3.42 8.67
C THR A 94 -8.29 -2.28 9.23
N THR A 95 -9.34 -2.59 10.00
CA THR A 95 -10.20 -1.60 10.66
C THR A 95 -9.44 -0.72 11.64
N ASN A 96 -8.70 -1.31 12.59
CA ASN A 96 -7.97 -0.57 13.62
C ASN A 96 -6.95 0.40 13.02
N GLY A 97 -6.25 -0.03 11.97
CA GLY A 97 -5.26 0.79 11.28
C GLY A 97 -5.89 1.93 10.46
N ILE A 98 -7.03 1.66 9.80
CA ILE A 98 -7.80 2.69 9.10
C ILE A 98 -8.25 3.79 10.07
N ASP A 99 -8.76 3.43 11.25
CA ASP A 99 -9.25 4.43 12.21
C ASP A 99 -8.11 5.28 12.80
N ILE A 100 -6.92 4.72 12.99
CA ILE A 100 -5.71 5.49 13.32
C ILE A 100 -5.35 6.47 12.18
N VAL A 101 -5.37 6.02 10.92
CA VAL A 101 -5.02 6.89 9.78
C VAL A 101 -6.08 7.97 9.52
N ARG A 102 -7.37 7.68 9.78
CA ARG A 102 -8.46 8.67 9.73
C ARG A 102 -8.26 9.77 10.77
N GLU A 103 -8.00 9.40 12.02
CA GLU A 103 -7.79 10.38 13.09
C GLU A 103 -6.52 11.20 12.83
N PHE A 104 -5.42 10.55 12.42
CA PHE A 104 -4.20 11.24 12.01
C PHE A 104 -4.43 12.32 10.96
N TRP A 105 -5.20 12.06 9.89
CA TRP A 105 -5.48 13.08 8.87
C TRP A 105 -6.45 14.17 9.34
N LYS A 106 -7.40 13.83 10.21
CA LYS A 106 -8.28 14.80 10.91
C LYS A 106 -7.47 15.75 11.80
N GLU A 107 -6.44 15.26 12.50
CA GLU A 107 -5.47 16.10 13.23
C GLU A 107 -4.59 16.98 12.33
N LYS A 108 -4.52 16.74 11.00
CA LYS A 108 -3.81 17.60 10.03
C LYS A 108 -4.76 18.41 9.16
N GLU A 109 -5.94 18.74 9.70
CA GLU A 109 -6.92 19.66 9.10
C GLU A 109 -7.44 19.23 7.71
N ILE A 110 -7.34 17.92 7.41
CA ILE A 110 -8.03 17.30 6.30
C ILE A 110 -9.39 16.83 6.81
N ALA A 111 -10.48 17.41 6.29
CA ALA A 111 -11.81 17.13 6.83
C ALA A 111 -12.19 15.66 6.53
N PRO A 112 -12.92 14.94 7.42
CA PRO A 112 -13.21 13.50 7.24
C PRO A 112 -13.93 13.13 5.93
N GLY A 113 -14.65 14.07 5.32
CA GLY A 113 -15.27 13.89 3.99
C GLY A 113 -14.28 13.91 2.82
N GLU A 114 -13.07 14.43 3.01
CA GLU A 114 -12.02 14.50 1.98
C GLU A 114 -11.24 13.20 1.81
N LEU A 115 -11.17 12.35 2.85
CA LEU A 115 -10.41 11.09 2.88
C LEU A 115 -11.19 9.96 3.58
N LYS A 116 -12.23 9.44 2.92
CA LYS A 116 -12.92 8.23 3.36
C LYS A 116 -12.11 7.00 2.94
N ILE A 117 -11.15 6.62 3.77
CA ILE A 117 -10.33 5.41 3.59
C ILE A 117 -11.10 4.17 4.05
N GLY A 118 -11.08 3.10 3.25
CA GLY A 118 -11.81 1.84 3.47
C GLY A 118 -10.97 0.57 3.28
N ASP A 119 -9.74 0.68 2.79
CA ASP A 119 -8.66 -0.33 2.81
C ASP A 119 -7.30 0.38 2.78
N GLY A 120 -6.20 -0.36 2.89
CA GLY A 120 -4.84 0.17 2.74
C GLY A 120 -4.34 0.23 1.29
N SER A 121 -5.04 -0.43 0.35
CA SER A 121 -4.57 -0.62 -1.02
C SER A 121 -5.18 0.34 -2.06
N GLY A 122 -6.36 0.90 -1.79
CA GLY A 122 -7.15 1.66 -2.76
C GLY A 122 -8.11 0.80 -3.60
N LEU A 123 -8.11 -0.54 -3.44
CA LEU A 123 -9.03 -1.44 -4.14
C LEU A 123 -10.47 -1.37 -3.62
N SER A 124 -10.67 -1.03 -2.34
CA SER A 124 -12.01 -1.06 -1.76
C SER A 124 -12.97 -0.08 -2.45
N PRO A 125 -14.15 -0.53 -2.94
CA PRO A 125 -15.13 0.34 -3.58
C PRO A 125 -15.82 1.31 -2.61
N THR A 126 -15.51 1.27 -1.31
CA THR A 126 -15.97 2.25 -0.31
C THR A 126 -15.03 3.46 -0.17
N ASN A 127 -13.81 3.39 -0.74
CA ASN A 127 -12.86 4.51 -0.74
C ASN A 127 -13.41 5.75 -1.45
N ARG A 128 -13.35 6.92 -0.83
CA ARG A 128 -13.63 8.21 -1.48
C ARG A 128 -12.56 9.23 -1.08
N VAL A 129 -12.07 9.97 -2.07
CA VAL A 129 -11.04 11.01 -1.88
C VAL A 129 -11.39 12.24 -2.72
N THR A 130 -11.16 13.44 -2.18
CA THR A 130 -11.21 14.70 -2.96
C THR A 130 -9.84 15.01 -3.56
N SER A 131 -9.80 15.75 -4.67
CA SER A 131 -8.54 16.29 -5.20
C SER A 131 -7.85 17.21 -4.19
N ASN A 132 -8.62 18.02 -3.45
CA ASN A 132 -8.12 18.89 -2.39
C ASN A 132 -7.46 18.11 -1.24
N GLY A 133 -8.09 17.05 -0.73
CA GLY A 133 -7.51 16.18 0.29
C GLY A 133 -6.24 15.48 -0.18
N LEU A 134 -6.20 15.04 -1.44
CA LEU A 134 -5.00 14.46 -2.06
C LEU A 134 -3.86 15.47 -2.20
N VAL A 135 -4.15 16.74 -2.50
CA VAL A 135 -3.16 17.83 -2.49
C VAL A 135 -2.68 18.10 -1.06
N LYS A 136 -3.57 18.25 -0.07
CA LYS A 136 -3.19 18.44 1.34
C LYS A 136 -2.27 17.33 1.88
N VAL A 137 -2.52 16.06 1.50
CA VAL A 137 -1.63 14.93 1.84
C VAL A 137 -0.23 15.13 1.26
N MET A 138 -0.13 15.61 0.02
CA MET A 138 1.16 15.91 -0.63
C MET A 138 1.84 17.16 -0.04
N GLU A 139 1.08 18.20 0.32
CA GLU A 139 1.59 19.39 1.03
C GLU A 139 2.18 19.01 2.38
N TYR A 140 1.43 18.25 3.19
CA TYR A 140 1.91 17.70 4.45
C TYR A 140 3.19 16.89 4.25
N ALA A 141 3.18 15.94 3.30
CA ALA A 141 4.33 15.07 3.01
C ALA A 141 5.60 15.85 2.65
N GLN A 142 5.52 16.92 1.86
CA GLN A 142 6.67 17.75 1.48
C GLN A 142 7.38 18.40 2.69
N THR A 143 6.69 18.60 3.82
CA THR A 143 7.27 19.18 5.03
C THR A 143 7.92 18.18 5.98
N ARG A 144 7.95 16.88 5.63
CA ARG A 144 8.43 15.80 6.52
C ARG A 144 9.86 15.35 6.19
N PRO A 145 10.68 14.96 7.19
CA PRO A 145 12.06 14.53 6.95
C PRO A 145 12.17 13.27 6.07
N TRP A 146 11.12 12.44 6.02
CA TRP A 146 11.05 11.25 5.15
C TRP A 146 10.62 11.56 3.70
N PHE A 147 10.37 12.82 3.33
CA PHE A 147 9.83 13.19 2.03
C PHE A 147 10.65 12.66 0.85
N ASN A 148 11.99 12.74 0.93
CA ASN A 148 12.86 12.30 -0.18
C ASN A 148 12.66 10.83 -0.53
N SER A 149 12.54 9.95 0.48
CA SER A 149 12.28 8.52 0.28
C SER A 149 10.87 8.25 -0.24
N PHE A 150 9.86 9.01 0.22
CA PHE A 150 8.50 8.96 -0.32
C PHE A 150 8.46 9.37 -1.81
N TYR A 151 9.09 10.49 -2.16
CA TYR A 151 9.19 11.05 -3.51
C TYR A 151 9.98 10.14 -4.47
N ALA A 152 11.02 9.47 -3.98
CA ALA A 152 11.73 8.43 -4.73
C ALA A 152 10.80 7.28 -5.14
N GLY A 153 9.90 6.85 -4.25
CA GLY A 153 8.89 5.81 -4.51
C GLY A 153 7.83 6.19 -5.55
N ILE A 154 7.51 7.47 -5.72
CA ILE A 154 6.52 7.91 -6.71
C ILE A 154 7.02 7.58 -8.15
N PRO A 155 6.22 6.92 -9.01
CA PRO A 155 6.58 6.67 -10.40
C PRO A 155 6.91 7.95 -11.18
N THR A 156 7.85 7.89 -12.11
CA THR A 156 8.01 8.91 -13.17
C THR A 156 7.18 8.50 -14.38
N MET A 157 6.35 9.39 -14.91
CA MET A 157 5.50 9.21 -16.09
C MET A 157 5.47 10.54 -16.87
N ASN A 158 5.76 10.55 -18.18
CA ASN A 158 5.84 11.79 -18.98
C ASN A 158 6.66 12.91 -18.30
N ASN A 159 7.84 12.58 -17.74
CA ASN A 159 8.69 13.45 -16.91
C ASN A 159 8.07 13.99 -15.59
N MET A 160 6.79 13.71 -15.32
CA MET A 160 6.08 14.03 -14.08
C MET A 160 6.29 12.95 -13.02
N LYS A 161 6.21 13.31 -11.72
CA LYS A 161 6.22 12.36 -10.60
C LYS A 161 4.78 12.10 -10.15
N LEU A 162 4.15 11.04 -10.66
CA LEU A 162 2.73 10.75 -10.42
C LEU A 162 2.49 9.30 -9.94
N LYS A 163 1.81 9.17 -8.80
CA LYS A 163 1.14 7.92 -8.43
C LYS A 163 -0.17 7.82 -9.20
N SER A 164 -0.34 6.76 -9.97
CA SER A 164 -1.58 6.43 -10.66
C SER A 164 -2.51 5.58 -9.78
N GLY A 165 -3.82 5.70 -10.04
CA GLY A 165 -4.87 4.88 -9.44
C GLY A 165 -5.96 4.52 -10.48
N PHE A 166 -6.64 3.40 -10.27
CA PHE A 166 -7.72 2.92 -11.14
C PHE A 166 -8.52 1.77 -10.53
N MET A 167 -9.71 1.54 -11.10
CA MET A 167 -9.91 0.21 -11.72
C MET A 167 -9.95 0.28 -13.42
N GLN A 168 -11.35 0.46 -13.25
CA GLN A 168 -12.67 0.31 -13.94
C GLN A 168 -13.57 1.43 -13.40
N GLY A 169 -14.21 2.21 -14.27
CA GLY A 169 -15.02 3.39 -13.90
C GLY A 169 -14.24 4.58 -13.27
N VAL A 170 -13.10 4.33 -12.64
CA VAL A 170 -12.26 5.33 -11.93
C VAL A 170 -10.85 5.34 -12.51
N ARG A 171 -10.33 6.53 -12.85
CA ARG A 171 -8.92 6.81 -13.18
C ARG A 171 -8.44 7.98 -12.32
N SER A 172 -7.24 7.89 -11.76
CA SER A 172 -6.66 9.01 -11.00
C SER A 172 -5.14 9.11 -11.14
N TYR A 173 -4.64 10.33 -10.92
CA TYR A 173 -3.23 10.67 -10.78
C TYR A 173 -3.05 11.66 -9.63
N THR A 174 -1.99 11.51 -8.84
CA THR A 174 -1.61 12.46 -7.80
C THR A 174 -0.10 12.52 -7.66
N GLY A 175 0.46 13.71 -7.46
CA GLY A 175 1.89 13.89 -7.24
C GLY A 175 2.38 15.28 -7.59
N ILE A 176 3.57 15.36 -8.20
CA ILE A 176 4.30 16.59 -8.47
C ILE A 176 4.65 16.70 -9.96
N ILE A 177 4.30 17.83 -10.55
CA ILE A 177 4.67 18.23 -11.92
C ILE A 177 5.63 19.42 -11.87
N THR A 178 6.39 19.64 -12.94
CA THR A 178 7.28 20.80 -13.10
C THR A 178 7.02 21.39 -14.49
N SER A 179 6.64 22.66 -14.57
CA SER A 179 6.42 23.36 -15.85
C SER A 179 7.75 23.71 -16.54
N GLY A 180 7.71 24.09 -17.82
CA GLY A 180 8.87 24.50 -18.61
C GLY A 180 9.58 25.74 -18.05
N SER A 181 8.88 26.53 -17.23
CA SER A 181 9.46 27.62 -16.42
C SER A 181 10.15 27.17 -15.12
N GLY A 182 10.29 25.86 -14.89
CA GLY A 182 10.92 25.25 -13.72
C GLY A 182 10.07 25.26 -12.44
N LYS A 183 8.85 25.81 -12.47
CA LYS A 183 7.97 25.89 -11.30
C LYS A 183 7.35 24.53 -11.01
N LYS A 184 7.44 24.09 -9.76
CA LYS A 184 6.79 22.85 -9.29
C LYS A 184 5.35 23.13 -8.85
N PHE A 185 4.47 22.20 -9.15
CA PHE A 185 3.08 22.20 -8.69
C PHE A 185 2.71 20.83 -8.14
N LEU A 186 1.85 20.81 -7.12
CA LEU A 186 1.12 19.62 -6.73
C LEU A 186 -0.12 19.47 -7.62
N VAL A 187 -0.43 18.24 -8.01
CA VAL A 187 -1.62 17.93 -8.81
C VAL A 187 -2.34 16.71 -8.25
N ALA A 188 -3.67 16.76 -8.27
CA ALA A 188 -4.55 15.62 -8.03
C ALA A 188 -5.69 15.65 -9.04
N PHE A 189 -5.67 14.73 -10.00
CA PHE A 189 -6.64 14.63 -11.09
C PHE A 189 -7.38 13.30 -10.97
N VAL A 190 -8.68 13.35 -10.66
CA VAL A 190 -9.53 12.17 -10.41
C VAL A 190 -10.74 12.22 -11.33
N ILE A 191 -11.00 11.15 -12.07
CA ILE A 191 -12.20 10.94 -12.87
C ILE A 191 -12.91 9.69 -12.36
N ASN A 192 -14.16 9.86 -11.93
CA ASN A 192 -15.05 8.79 -11.49
C ASN A 192 -16.21 8.57 -12.48
N ASN A 193 -16.78 7.37 -12.47
CA ASN A 193 -17.92 6.95 -13.30
C ASN A 193 -17.81 7.30 -14.80
N PHE A 194 -16.61 7.20 -15.39
CA PHE A 194 -16.45 7.49 -16.82
C PHE A 194 -17.04 6.38 -17.70
N HIS A 195 -17.57 6.78 -18.86
CA HIS A 195 -18.04 5.86 -19.91
C HIS A 195 -16.96 5.65 -20.99
N GLY A 196 -17.00 4.49 -21.66
CA GLY A 196 -16.10 4.15 -22.77
C GLY A 196 -14.71 3.68 -22.36
N SER A 197 -13.77 3.71 -23.32
CA SER A 197 -12.44 3.09 -23.18
C SER A 197 -11.60 3.72 -22.05
N PRO A 198 -11.14 2.94 -21.05
CA PRO A 198 -10.23 3.43 -20.01
C PRO A 198 -8.87 3.91 -20.53
N ALA A 199 -8.48 3.52 -21.75
CA ALA A 199 -7.27 4.00 -22.42
C ALA A 199 -7.49 5.37 -23.09
N ALA A 200 -8.67 5.60 -23.68
CA ALA A 200 -9.05 6.89 -24.24
C ALA A 200 -9.22 7.97 -23.16
N VAL A 201 -9.80 7.61 -22.00
CA VAL A 201 -9.86 8.51 -20.83
C VAL A 201 -8.45 8.85 -20.35
N ARG A 202 -7.55 7.86 -20.24
CA ARG A 202 -6.13 8.13 -19.93
C ARG A 202 -5.47 9.09 -20.93
N GLN A 203 -5.70 8.93 -22.23
CA GLN A 203 -5.17 9.85 -23.25
C GLN A 203 -5.73 11.28 -23.10
N LYS A 204 -7.03 11.43 -22.80
CA LYS A 204 -7.62 12.75 -22.51
C LYS A 204 -7.06 13.38 -21.24
N MET A 205 -6.79 12.58 -20.20
CA MET A 205 -6.14 13.07 -18.98
C MET A 205 -4.70 13.52 -19.24
N TRP A 206 -3.92 12.77 -20.04
CA TRP A 206 -2.57 13.19 -20.41
C TRP A 206 -2.55 14.52 -21.14
N LYS A 207 -3.40 14.73 -22.16
CA LYS A 207 -3.49 16.04 -22.83
C LYS A 207 -3.60 17.21 -21.85
N VAL A 208 -4.49 17.12 -20.87
CA VAL A 208 -4.69 18.18 -19.85
C VAL A 208 -3.48 18.33 -18.90
N LEU A 209 -2.72 17.26 -18.64
CA LEU A 209 -1.50 17.32 -17.85
C LEU A 209 -0.30 17.83 -18.66
N ASP A 210 -0.26 17.57 -19.97
CA ASP A 210 0.80 17.99 -20.88
C ASP A 210 0.73 19.52 -21.13
N GLU A 211 -0.45 20.16 -21.04
CA GLU A 211 -0.60 21.64 -21.00
C GLU A 211 0.00 22.31 -19.74
N LEU A 212 0.53 21.54 -18.79
CA LEU A 212 1.12 22.03 -17.52
C LEU A 212 2.67 21.89 -17.48
N LEU A 213 3.29 21.50 -18.61
CA LEU A 213 4.73 21.32 -18.77
C LEU A 213 5.45 22.61 -19.25
#